data_AF-A0A086BCI6-F1
#
_entry.id   AF-A0A086BCI6-F1
#
_cell.length_a   1.000
_cell.length_b   1.000
_cell.length_c   1.000
_cell.angle_alpha   90.00
_cell.angle_beta   90.00
_cell.angle_gamma   90.00
#
_symmetry.space_group_name_H-M   'P 1'
#
loop_
_entity.id
_entity.type
_entity.pdbx_description
1 polymer ?
#
loop_
_entity_poly.entity_id
_entity_poly.type
_entity_poly.pdbx_seq_one_letter_code
_entity_poly.pdbx_strand_id
1 'polypeptide(L)'
;MENNLPKIYSKTAILGFSILLSTLFGGVLLYQNLLDVKKKKEAYIVLGISILITIASIIIVNIPENPKSSLAYLCGIGGGSLLSYYFVPKYFPNESEYPKKALWKPIIIGLMITACFVAILIYSNSIENA
;
A
#
# COMPACT_ATOMS: atom_id res chain seq x y z
N MET A 1 3.23 21.07 28.00
CA MET A 1 2.94 21.30 26.57
C MET A 1 2.41 19.99 26.04
N GLU A 2 1.12 19.95 25.74
CA GLU A 2 0.47 18.77 25.16
C GLU A 2 1.09 18.56 23.77
N ASN A 3 2.01 17.59 23.66
CA ASN A 3 2.66 17.24 22.41
C ASN A 3 1.60 16.66 21.48
N ASN A 4 0.96 17.51 20.67
CA ASN A 4 0.03 17.08 19.64
C ASN A 4 0.78 16.28 18.59
N LEU A 5 0.91 14.97 18.83
CA LEU A 5 1.49 14.02 17.91
C LEU A 5 0.76 14.11 16.55
N PRO A 6 1.49 14.04 15.42
CA PRO A 6 0.85 14.08 14.11
C PRO A 6 -0.05 12.87 13.90
N LYS A 7 -1.12 13.05 13.13
CA LYS A 7 -2.03 11.94 12.80
C LYS A 7 -1.41 11.01 11.78
N ILE A 8 -1.36 9.71 12.07
CA ILE A 8 -0.76 8.69 11.20
C ILE A 8 -1.75 7.57 10.85
N TYR A 9 -1.57 6.91 9.72
CA TYR A 9 -2.26 5.67 9.39
C TYR A 9 -1.74 4.52 10.26
N SER A 10 -2.64 3.63 10.69
CA SER A 10 -2.26 2.51 11.55
C SER A 10 -1.51 1.41 10.80
N LYS A 11 -0.74 0.59 11.52
CA LYS A 11 -0.11 -0.61 10.93
C LYS A 11 -1.12 -1.55 10.28
N THR A 12 -2.30 -1.69 10.88
CA THR A 12 -3.38 -2.52 10.34
C THR A 12 -3.94 -1.95 9.04
N ALA A 13 -4.07 -0.62 8.95
CA ALA A 13 -4.47 0.04 7.70
C ALA A 13 -3.43 -0.18 6.61
N ILE A 14 -2.14 0.00 6.92
CA ILE A 14 -1.04 -0.26 5.98
C ILE A 14 -1.10 -1.71 5.47
N LEU A 15 -1.27 -2.68 6.36
CA LEU A 15 -1.41 -4.09 5.99
C LEU A 15 -2.62 -4.34 5.08
N GLY A 16 -3.79 -3.83 5.47
CA GLY A 16 -5.03 -4.01 4.71
C GLY A 16 -4.95 -3.43 3.30
N PHE A 17 -4.40 -2.22 3.16
CA PHE A 17 -4.17 -1.62 1.84
C PHE A 17 -3.15 -2.41 1.01
N SER A 18 -2.11 -2.97 1.63
CA SER A 18 -1.17 -3.83 0.93
C SER A 18 -1.79 -5.12 0.39
N ILE A 19 -2.69 -5.73 1.15
CA ILE A 19 -3.36 -6.98 0.78
C ILE A 19 -4.45 -6.75 -0.27
N LEU A 20 -5.28 -5.72 -0.08
CA LEU A 20 -6.46 -5.49 -0.92
C LEU A 20 -6.15 -4.78 -2.24
N LEU A 21 -5.12 -3.93 -2.26
CA LEU A 21 -4.72 -3.17 -3.45
C LEU A 21 -3.35 -3.62 -3.94
N SER A 22 -2.28 -3.22 -3.24
CA SER A 22 -0.92 -3.69 -3.47
C SER A 22 0.03 -3.15 -2.41
N THR A 23 1.21 -3.76 -2.25
CA THR A 23 2.26 -3.27 -1.35
C THR A 23 2.61 -1.80 -1.59
N LEU A 24 2.52 -1.30 -2.83
CA LEU A 24 2.70 0.12 -3.13
C LEU A 24 1.71 1.01 -2.38
N PHE A 25 0.43 0.64 -2.32
CA PHE A 25 -0.58 1.43 -1.61
C PHE A 25 -0.27 1.50 -0.10
N GLY A 26 0.01 0.37 0.55
CA GLY A 26 0.45 0.38 1.95
C GLY A 26 1.75 1.19 2.15
N GLY A 27 2.66 1.12 1.17
CA GLY A 27 3.89 1.90 1.12
C GLY A 27 3.65 3.41 1.07
N VAL A 28 2.68 3.87 0.27
CA VAL A 28 2.29 5.28 0.19
C VAL A 28 1.68 5.77 1.51
N LEU A 29 0.90 4.93 2.21
CA LEU A 29 0.38 5.27 3.53
C LEU A 29 1.54 5.46 4.53
N LEU A 30 2.50 4.54 4.56
CA LEU A 30 3.66 4.65 5.44
C LEU A 30 4.59 5.81 5.05
N TYR A 31 4.75 6.08 3.75
CA TYR A 31 5.43 7.26 3.22
C TYR A 31 4.82 8.55 3.79
N GLN A 32 3.50 8.68 3.75
CA GLN A 32 2.82 9.85 4.32
C GLN A 32 3.04 9.97 5.82
N ASN A 33 2.94 8.87 6.57
CA ASN A 33 3.22 8.86 8.01
C ASN A 33 4.63 9.41 8.30
N LEU A 34 5.64 8.99 7.54
CA LEU A 34 7.02 9.43 7.70
C LEU A 34 7.21 10.91 7.33
N LEU A 35 6.52 11.40 6.30
CA LEU A 35 6.50 12.83 5.99
C LEU A 35 5.87 13.66 7.11
N ASP A 36 4.78 13.19 7.71
CA ASP A 36 4.08 13.90 8.79
C ASP A 36 4.96 14.06 10.04
N VAL A 37 5.89 13.11 10.30
CA VAL A 37 6.92 13.22 11.36
C VAL A 37 8.26 13.80 10.86
N LYS A 38 8.28 14.44 9.68
CA LYS A 38 9.46 15.09 9.07
C LYS A 38 10.65 14.17 8.77
N LYS A 39 10.43 12.85 8.67
CA LYS A 39 11.44 11.83 8.28
C LYS A 39 11.44 11.61 6.77
N LYS A 40 11.80 12.66 6.01
CA LYS A 40 11.70 12.68 4.54
C LYS A 40 12.54 11.60 3.87
N LYS A 41 13.79 11.41 4.31
CA LYS A 41 14.71 10.43 3.71
C LYS A 41 14.15 9.02 3.83
N GLU A 42 13.69 8.67 5.02
CA GLU A 42 13.08 7.37 5.34
C GLU A 42 11.80 7.17 4.55
N ALA A 43 10.99 8.22 4.39
CA ALA A 43 9.79 8.18 3.56
C ALA A 43 10.14 7.73 2.14
N TYR A 44 11.08 8.40 1.46
CA TYR A 44 11.48 8.03 0.11
C TYR A 44 12.11 6.63 0.02
N ILE A 45 12.85 6.19 1.05
CA ILE A 45 13.36 4.81 1.12
C ILE A 45 12.21 3.81 1.15
N VAL A 46 11.22 4.00 2.03
CA VAL A 46 10.06 3.12 2.13
C VAL A 46 9.26 3.10 0.83
N LEU A 47 9.08 4.26 0.19
CA LEU A 47 8.41 4.35 -1.11
C LEU A 47 9.17 3.55 -2.18
N GLY A 48 10.49 3.73 -2.28
CA GLY A 48 11.33 2.98 -3.21
C GLY A 48 11.26 1.47 -2.97
N ILE A 49 11.35 1.03 -1.73
CA ILE A 49 11.20 -0.39 -1.36
C ILE A 49 9.82 -0.93 -1.75
N SER A 50 8.77 -0.15 -1.52
CA SER A 50 7.40 -0.56 -1.86
C SER A 50 7.18 -0.69 -3.36
N ILE A 51 7.80 0.20 -4.16
CA ILE A 51 7.84 0.10 -5.63
C ILE A 51 8.59 -1.17 -6.06
N LEU A 52 9.79 -1.42 -5.51
CA LEU A 52 10.57 -2.62 -5.83
C LEU A 52 9.82 -3.91 -5.50
N ILE A 53 9.18 -3.99 -4.34
CA ILE A 53 8.36 -5.16 -3.96
C ILE A 53 7.18 -5.32 -4.91
N THR A 54 6.56 -4.22 -5.34
CA THR A 54 5.43 -4.27 -6.28
C THR A 54 5.87 -4.78 -7.65
N ILE A 55 7.02 -4.32 -8.17
CA ILE A 55 7.61 -4.84 -9.41
C ILE A 55 7.92 -6.34 -9.27
N ALA A 56 8.56 -6.75 -8.17
CA ALA A 56 8.82 -8.16 -7.90
C ALA A 56 7.53 -8.99 -7.82
N SER A 57 6.47 -8.44 -7.20
CA SER A 57 5.16 -9.08 -7.11
C SER A 57 4.54 -9.27 -8.49
N ILE A 58 4.62 -8.27 -9.38
CA ILE A 58 4.16 -8.38 -10.76
C ILE A 58 4.91 -9.51 -11.48
N ILE A 59 6.23 -9.56 -11.35
CA ILE A 59 7.04 -10.64 -11.95
C ILE A 59 6.58 -12.01 -11.42
N ILE A 60 6.50 -12.18 -10.09
CA ILE A 60 6.11 -13.44 -9.44
C ILE A 60 4.72 -13.89 -9.89
N VAL A 61 3.74 -12.98 -9.91
CA VAL A 61 2.35 -13.29 -10.27
C VAL A 61 2.21 -13.74 -11.72
N ASN A 62 3.11 -13.29 -12.60
CA ASN A 62 3.12 -13.63 -14.03
C ASN A 62 4.07 -14.77 -14.40
N ILE A 63 4.72 -15.44 -13.43
CA ILE A 63 5.50 -16.67 -13.71
C ILE A 63 4.61 -17.82 -14.17
N PRO A 64 3.47 -18.13 -13.51
CA PRO A 64 2.57 -19.19 -13.96
C PRO A 64 1.89 -18.80 -15.28
N GLU A 65 1.69 -19.78 -16.17
CA GLU A 65 0.95 -19.57 -17.44
C GLU A 65 -0.44 -18.95 -17.23
N ASN A 66 -1.07 -19.28 -16.10
CA ASN A 66 -2.34 -18.72 -15.68
C ASN A 66 -2.15 -17.98 -14.35
N PRO A 67 -1.99 -16.64 -14.37
CA PRO A 67 -1.83 -15.83 -13.17
C PRO A 67 -2.98 -16.05 -12.18
N LYS A 68 -2.64 -16.40 -10.94
CA LYS A 68 -3.63 -16.64 -9.87
C LYS A 68 -3.74 -15.44 -8.95
N SER A 69 -4.96 -14.98 -8.68
CA SER A 69 -5.22 -13.90 -7.73
C SER A 69 -4.70 -14.21 -6.32
N SER A 70 -4.68 -15.49 -5.92
CA SER A 70 -4.11 -15.92 -4.64
C SER A 70 -2.63 -15.55 -4.50
N LEU A 71 -1.86 -15.60 -5.59
CA LEU A 71 -0.44 -15.24 -5.57
C LEU A 71 -0.26 -13.72 -5.39
N ALA A 72 -1.14 -12.91 -5.98
CA ALA A 72 -1.17 -11.46 -5.76
C ALA A 72 -1.49 -11.12 -4.29
N TYR A 73 -2.48 -11.81 -3.69
CA TYR A 73 -2.78 -11.65 -2.26
C TYR A 73 -1.61 -12.08 -1.37
N LEU A 74 -0.91 -13.17 -1.69
CA LEU A 74 0.28 -13.60 -0.95
C LEU A 74 1.40 -12.57 -1.04
N CYS A 75 1.65 -12.01 -2.22
CA CYS A 75 2.60 -10.90 -2.39
C CYS A 75 2.19 -9.67 -1.56
N GLY A 76 0.91 -9.33 -1.54
CA GLY A 76 0.35 -8.25 -0.72
C GLY A 76 0.48 -8.50 0.79
N ILE A 77 0.27 -9.74 1.24
CA ILE A 77 0.50 -10.15 2.63
C ILE A 77 1.99 -10.06 2.97
N GLY A 78 2.87 -10.57 2.12
CA GLY A 78 4.31 -10.56 2.34
C GLY A 78 4.88 -9.14 2.41
N GLY A 79 4.63 -8.33 1.39
CA GLY A 79 5.07 -6.93 1.35
C GLY A 79 4.37 -6.09 2.41
N GLY A 80 3.08 -6.27 2.63
CA GLY A 80 2.32 -5.60 3.69
C GLY A 80 2.81 -5.94 5.09
N SER A 81 3.21 -7.20 5.33
CA SER A 81 3.79 -7.63 6.60
C SER A 81 5.16 -6.99 6.84
N LEU A 82 6.01 -6.90 5.80
CA LEU A 82 7.28 -6.18 5.90
C LEU A 82 7.04 -4.71 6.28
N LEU A 83 6.10 -4.03 5.62
CA LEU A 83 5.79 -2.64 5.96
C LEU A 83 5.24 -2.52 7.39
N SER A 84 4.28 -3.37 7.76
CA SER A 84 3.49 -3.23 8.99
C SER A 84 4.18 -3.75 10.25
N TYR A 85 5.03 -4.77 10.13
CA TYR A 85 5.69 -5.43 11.27
C TYR A 85 7.19 -5.16 11.34
N TYR A 86 7.83 -4.76 10.24
CA TYR A 86 9.24 -4.34 10.28
C TYR A 86 9.36 -2.81 10.26
N PHE A 87 8.82 -2.12 9.25
CA PHE A 87 9.03 -0.68 9.12
C PHE A 87 8.20 0.17 10.10
N VAL A 88 6.93 -0.17 10.36
CA VAL A 88 6.12 0.61 11.30
C VAL A 88 6.73 0.59 12.71
N PRO A 89 7.05 -0.56 13.34
CA PRO A 89 7.67 -0.54 14.68
C PRO A 89 9.05 0.11 14.70
N LYS A 90 9.82 0.01 13.60
CA LYS A 90 11.13 0.65 13.45
C LYS A 90 11.04 2.18 13.52
N TYR A 91 9.99 2.79 12.96
CA TYR A 91 9.85 4.25 12.92
C TYR A 91 8.86 4.82 13.93
N PHE A 92 7.91 4.00 14.36
CA PHE A 92 6.82 4.30 15.28
C PHE A 92 6.70 3.16 16.33
N PRO A 93 7.70 3.00 17.22
CA PRO A 93 7.65 1.94 18.24
C PRO A 93 6.42 2.05 19.16
N ASN A 94 6.00 3.28 19.46
CA ASN A 94 4.79 3.58 20.23
C ASN A 94 3.62 4.01 19.32
N GLU A 95 3.39 3.28 18.22
CA GLU A 95 2.36 3.62 17.23
C GLU A 95 0.96 3.84 17.83
N SER A 96 0.63 3.19 18.96
CA SER A 96 -0.64 3.36 19.70
C SER A 96 -0.84 4.75 20.30
N GLU A 97 0.24 5.48 20.61
CA GLU A 97 0.16 6.84 21.18
C GLU A 97 -0.18 7.89 20.11
N TYR A 98 0.05 7.58 18.83
CA TYR A 98 -0.25 8.52 17.75
C TYR A 98 -1.75 8.52 17.42
N PRO A 99 -2.37 9.71 17.27
CA PRO A 99 -3.74 9.79 16.80
C PRO A 99 -3.86 9.24 15.38
N LYS A 100 -4.97 8.57 15.06
CA LYS A 100 -5.14 7.88 13.77
C LYS A 100 -5.69 8.81 12.69
N LYS A 101 -5.12 8.74 11.49
CA LYS A 101 -5.65 9.37 10.28
C LYS A 101 -6.90 8.61 9.79
N ALA A 102 -7.88 9.35 9.29
CA ALA A 102 -9.05 8.77 8.66
C ALA A 102 -8.69 8.10 7.32
N LEU A 103 -9.30 6.95 7.04
CA LEU A 103 -9.01 6.14 5.84
C LEU A 103 -9.83 6.55 4.60
N TRP A 104 -10.78 7.48 4.75
CA TRP A 104 -11.68 7.87 3.65
C TRP A 104 -10.94 8.38 2.41
N LYS A 105 -9.91 9.22 2.59
CA LYS A 105 -9.12 9.75 1.47
C LYS A 105 -8.43 8.63 0.67
N PRO A 106 -7.63 7.74 1.28
CA PRO A 106 -6.99 6.67 0.52
C PRO A 106 -7.99 5.64 -0.01
N ILE A 107 -9.12 5.38 0.66
CA ILE A 107 -10.18 4.49 0.15
C ILE A 107 -10.76 5.03 -1.17
N ILE A 108 -11.15 6.32 -1.19
CA ILE A 108 -11.76 6.93 -2.39
C ILE A 108 -10.77 6.93 -3.56
N ILE A 109 -9.50 7.25 -3.30
CA ILE A 109 -8.44 7.22 -4.33
C ILE A 109 -8.25 5.80 -4.87
N GLY A 110 -8.15 4.80 -3.99
CA GLY A 110 -8.03 3.40 -4.38
C GLY A 110 -9.21 2.93 -5.24
N LEU A 111 -10.44 3.23 -4.79
CA LEU A 111 -11.65 2.85 -5.51
C LEU A 111 -11.72 3.50 -6.91
N MET A 112 -11.36 4.77 -7.02
CA MET A 112 -11.32 5.48 -8.31
C MET A 112 -10.31 4.85 -9.27
N ILE A 113 -9.10 4.55 -8.79
CA ILE A 113 -8.07 3.89 -9.60
C ILE A 113 -8.55 2.50 -10.05
N THR A 114 -9.11 1.71 -9.15
CA THR A 114 -9.64 0.37 -9.47
C THR A 114 -10.79 0.47 -10.48
N ALA A 115 -11.73 1.40 -10.30
CA ALA A 115 -12.84 1.61 -11.23
C ALA A 115 -12.34 2.00 -12.63
N CYS A 116 -11.33 2.87 -12.72
CA CYS A 116 -10.69 3.20 -14.00
C CYS A 116 -10.06 1.97 -14.67
N PHE A 117 -9.32 1.14 -13.94
CA PHE A 117 -8.72 -0.09 -14.49
C PHE A 117 -9.78 -1.09 -14.97
N VAL A 118 -10.85 -1.29 -14.19
CA VAL A 118 -11.96 -2.17 -14.57
C VAL A 118 -12.66 -1.67 -15.83
N ALA A 119 -12.92 -0.35 -15.92
CA ALA A 119 -13.52 0.23 -17.11
C ALA A 119 -12.63 0.02 -18.35
N ILE A 120 -11.33 0.30 -18.25
CA ILE A 120 -10.36 0.08 -19.34
C ILE A 120 -10.40 -1.38 -19.81
N LEU A 121 -10.40 -2.34 -18.88
CA LEU A 121 -10.41 -3.77 -19.18
C LEU A 121 -11.71 -4.22 -19.89
N ILE A 122 -12.86 -3.67 -19.47
CA ILE A 122 -14.15 -3.96 -20.12
C ILE A 122 -14.14 -3.41 -21.55
N TYR A 123 -13.73 -2.16 -21.75
CA TYR A 123 -13.72 -1.55 -23.07
C TYR A 123 -12.68 -2.19 -24.00
N SER A 124 -11.49 -2.55 -23.51
CA SER A 124 -10.48 -3.24 -24.33
C SER A 124 -10.98 -4.59 -24.83
N ASN A 125 -11.60 -5.38 -23.96
CA ASN A 125 -12.20 -6.66 -24.35
C ASN A 125 -13.36 -6.49 -25.33
N SER A 126 -14.14 -5.40 -25.21
CA SER A 126 -15.24 -5.15 -26.17
C SER A 126 -14.75 -4.83 -27.58
N ILE A 127 -13.60 -4.14 -27.72
CA ILE A 127 -13.00 -3.80 -29.01
C ILE A 127 -12.44 -5.05 -29.69
N GLU A 128 -11.82 -5.96 -28.93
CA GLU A 128 -11.24 -7.19 -29.49
C GLU A 128 -12.31 -8.17 -30.03
N ASN A 129 -13.54 -8.09 -29.53
CA ASN A 129 -14.66 -8.96 -29.91
C ASN A 129 -15.64 -8.32 -30.92
N ALA A 130 -15.35 -7.13 -31.44
CA ALA A 130 -16.17 -6.41 -32.44
C ALA A 130 -15.59 -6.57 -33.85
#